data_AF-A0A971BSJ2-F1
#
_entry.id   AF-A0A971BSJ2-F1
#
_cell.length_a   1.000
_cell.length_b   1.000
_cell.length_c   1.000
_cell.angle_alpha   90.00
_cell.angle_beta   90.00
_cell.angle_gamma   90.00
#
_symmetry.space_group_name_H-M   'P 1'
#
loop_
_entity.id
_entity.type
_entity.pdbx_description
1 polymer ?
#
loop_
_entity_poly.entity_id
_entity_poly.type
_entity_poly.pdbx_seq_one_letter_code
_entity_poly.pdbx_strand_id
1 'polypeptide(L)'
;MSLRNKQYLYVLGIIAGIALVIAGAFFKDAEIKGLMGICIGVGAGLIGMFVANLIILRIETKHPQAFVQKKIEEKDERNRMIWDKTRAKANTIIMMAVMPILTLVFVLIDAELYVILAMVGLILLNAGLYIGYSNYYNNRL
;
A
#
# COMPACT_ATOMS: atom_id res chain seq x y z
N MET A 1 7.77 4.91 -22.98
CA MET A 1 6.33 5.27 -23.02
C MET A 1 6.20 6.78 -22.96
N SER A 2 5.47 7.42 -23.89
CA SER A 2 5.21 8.86 -23.83
C SER A 2 4.36 9.21 -22.60
N LEU A 3 4.45 10.45 -22.09
CA LEU A 3 3.66 10.93 -20.93
C LEU A 3 2.16 10.68 -21.13
N ARG A 4 1.69 10.83 -22.37
CA ARG A 4 0.30 10.57 -22.78
C ARG A 4 -0.09 9.11 -22.63
N ASN A 5 0.78 8.18 -23.02
CA ASN A 5 0.52 6.74 -22.90
C ASN A 5 0.49 6.28 -21.43
N LYS A 6 1.30 6.88 -20.56
CA LYS A 6 1.24 6.64 -19.11
C LYS A 6 -0.08 7.12 -18.52
N GLN A 7 -0.52 8.31 -18.91
CA GLN A 7 -1.81 8.86 -18.45
C GLN A 7 -2.97 7.94 -18.86
N TYR A 8 -2.99 7.47 -20.12
CA TYR A 8 -4.00 6.50 -20.56
C TYR A 8 -3.97 5.20 -19.76
N LEU A 9 -2.79 4.65 -19.49
CA LEU A 9 -2.64 3.44 -18.68
C LEU A 9 -3.21 3.63 -17.26
N TYR A 10 -2.90 4.76 -16.61
CA TYR A 10 -3.41 5.03 -15.25
C TYR A 10 -4.91 5.24 -15.23
N VAL A 11 -5.47 5.97 -16.21
CA VAL A 11 -6.93 6.16 -16.33
C VAL A 11 -7.63 4.83 -16.59
N LEU A 12 -7.10 3.99 -17.49
CA LEU A 12 -7.63 2.64 -17.72
C LEU A 12 -7.59 1.78 -16.45
N GLY A 13 -6.51 1.87 -15.68
CA GLY A 13 -6.39 1.19 -14.40
C GLY A 13 -7.44 1.64 -13.36
N ILE A 14 -7.75 2.94 -13.31
CA ILE A 14 -8.83 3.47 -12.46
C ILE A 14 -10.20 2.95 -12.92
N ILE A 15 -10.48 2.97 -14.23
CA ILE A 15 -11.74 2.47 -14.79
C ILE A 15 -11.91 0.98 -14.48
N ALA A 16 -10.85 0.18 -14.65
CA ALA A 16 -10.86 -1.23 -14.29
C ALA A 16 -11.14 -1.45 -12.79
N GLY A 17 -10.52 -0.64 -11.93
CA GLY A 17 -10.79 -0.68 -10.48
C GLY A 17 -12.24 -0.32 -10.14
N ILE A 18 -12.80 0.72 -10.78
CA ILE A 18 -14.22 1.12 -10.59
C ILE A 18 -15.15 0.01 -11.08
N ALA A 19 -14.87 -0.59 -12.24
CA ALA A 19 -15.66 -1.70 -12.77
C ALA A 19 -15.66 -2.90 -11.82
N LEU A 20 -14.51 -3.22 -11.19
CA LEU A 20 -14.40 -4.27 -10.18
C LEU A 20 -15.21 -3.98 -8.92
N VAL A 21 -15.19 -2.74 -8.43
CA VAL A 21 -16.00 -2.33 -7.27
C VAL A 21 -17.50 -2.42 -7.59
N ILE A 22 -17.91 -1.94 -8.77
CA ILE A 22 -19.30 -1.98 -9.22
C ILE A 22 -19.76 -3.44 -9.39
N ALA A 23 -18.95 -4.28 -10.05
CA ALA A 23 -19.24 -5.71 -10.20
C ALA A 23 -19.37 -6.39 -8.83
N GLY A 24 -18.45 -6.10 -7.90
CA GLY A 24 -18.51 -6.56 -6.52
C GLY A 24 -19.83 -6.21 -5.83
N ALA A 25 -20.33 -4.98 -6.03
CA ALA A 25 -21.57 -4.50 -5.42
C ALA A 25 -22.85 -5.19 -5.94
N PHE A 26 -22.81 -5.84 -7.12
CA PHE A 26 -23.92 -6.63 -7.65
C PHE A 26 -23.99 -8.05 -7.06
N PHE A 27 -22.88 -8.60 -6.52
CA PHE A 27 -22.84 -9.90 -5.85
C PHE A 27 -23.34 -9.81 -4.41
N LYS A 28 -24.65 -9.58 -4.22
CA LYS A 28 -25.28 -9.45 -2.89
C LYS A 28 -25.74 -10.77 -2.28
N ASP A 29 -25.74 -11.85 -3.06
CA ASP A 29 -26.21 -13.16 -2.61
C ASP A 29 -25.30 -13.74 -1.50
N ALA A 30 -25.91 -14.34 -0.48
CA ALA A 30 -25.24 -14.79 0.73
C ALA A 30 -24.13 -15.83 0.46
N GLU A 31 -24.25 -16.60 -0.62
CA GLU A 31 -23.27 -17.63 -1.02
C GLU A 31 -21.99 -17.04 -1.64
N ILE A 32 -22.02 -15.79 -2.13
CA ILE A 32 -20.91 -15.17 -2.88
C ILE A 32 -20.33 -13.95 -2.14
N LYS A 33 -20.73 -13.71 -0.88
CA LYS A 33 -20.24 -12.58 -0.05
C LYS A 33 -18.71 -12.48 0.04
N GLY A 34 -18.00 -13.61 0.06
CA GLY A 34 -16.55 -13.62 0.04
C GLY A 34 -15.95 -13.04 -1.24
N LEU A 35 -16.55 -13.33 -2.40
CA LEU A 35 -16.15 -12.80 -3.70
C LEU A 35 -16.43 -11.29 -3.78
N MET A 36 -17.57 -10.84 -3.26
CA MET A 36 -17.91 -9.41 -3.14
C MET A 36 -16.82 -8.64 -2.40
N GLY A 37 -16.39 -9.14 -1.23
CA GLY A 37 -15.34 -8.50 -0.44
C GLY A 37 -14.01 -8.40 -1.18
N ILE A 38 -13.61 -9.46 -1.87
CA ILE A 38 -12.37 -9.49 -2.67
C ILE A 38 -12.46 -8.51 -3.85
N CYS A 39 -13.56 -8.52 -4.61
CA CYS A 39 -13.74 -7.60 -5.75
C CYS A 39 -13.71 -6.13 -5.32
N ILE A 40 -14.36 -5.79 -4.20
CA ILE A 40 -14.36 -4.42 -3.67
C ILE A 40 -12.95 -4.07 -3.15
N GLY A 41 -12.31 -4.94 -2.39
CA GLY A 41 -10.97 -4.70 -1.84
C GLY A 41 -9.91 -4.52 -2.91
N VAL A 42 -9.86 -5.42 -3.90
CA VAL A 42 -8.93 -5.34 -5.03
C VAL A 42 -9.24 -4.12 -5.90
N GLY A 43 -10.52 -3.86 -6.18
CA GLY A 43 -10.95 -2.70 -6.96
C GLY A 43 -10.55 -1.38 -6.31
N ALA A 44 -10.78 -1.23 -5.00
CA ALA A 44 -10.36 -0.05 -4.24
C ALA A 44 -8.84 0.12 -4.21
N GLY A 45 -8.08 -0.97 -4.04
CA GLY A 45 -6.62 -0.95 -4.09
C GLY A 45 -6.08 -0.48 -5.45
N LEU A 46 -6.66 -0.97 -6.55
CA LEU A 46 -6.29 -0.54 -7.90
C LEU A 46 -6.58 0.95 -8.11
N ILE A 47 -7.76 1.42 -7.70
CA ILE A 47 -8.12 2.85 -7.81
C ILE A 47 -7.10 3.70 -7.07
N GLY A 48 -6.80 3.39 -5.81
CA GLY A 48 -5.84 4.14 -5.00
C GLY A 48 -4.45 4.20 -5.64
N MET A 49 -3.95 3.06 -6.11
CA MET A 49 -2.64 2.96 -6.77
C MET A 49 -2.57 3.81 -8.04
N PHE A 50 -3.55 3.71 -8.92
CA PHE A 50 -3.53 4.43 -10.18
C PHE A 50 -3.81 5.93 -10.03
N VAL A 51 -4.65 6.34 -9.07
CA VAL A 51 -4.85 7.76 -8.72
C VAL A 51 -3.54 8.36 -8.21
N ALA A 52 -2.84 7.69 -7.29
CA ALA A 52 -1.54 8.17 -6.79
C ALA A 52 -0.53 8.36 -7.94
N ASN A 53 -0.44 7.39 -8.85
CA ASN A 53 0.43 7.49 -10.03
C ASN A 53 0.04 8.63 -10.97
N LEU A 54 -1.26 8.91 -11.12
CA LEU A 54 -1.76 10.02 -11.94
C LEU A 54 -1.41 11.37 -11.32
N ILE A 55 -1.48 11.50 -9.98
CA ILE A 55 -1.03 12.69 -9.25
C ILE A 55 0.47 12.90 -9.46
N ILE A 56 1.29 11.85 -9.32
CA ILE A 56 2.74 11.93 -9.54
C ILE A 56 3.05 12.37 -10.97
N LEU A 57 2.37 11.80 -11.97
CA LEU A 57 2.51 12.19 -13.38
C LEU A 57 2.11 13.66 -13.61
N ARG A 58 1.09 14.15 -12.90
CA ARG A 58 0.68 15.55 -12.97
C ARG A 58 1.74 16.48 -12.38
N ILE A 59 2.38 16.08 -11.28
CA ILE A 59 3.50 16.83 -10.68
C ILE A 59 4.71 16.83 -11.62
N GLU A 60 5.05 15.68 -12.21
CA GLU A 60 6.13 15.54 -13.20
C GLU A 60 5.93 16.46 -14.42
N THR A 61 4.69 16.55 -14.92
CA THR A 61 4.36 17.40 -16.08
C THR A 61 4.28 18.89 -15.76
N LYS A 62 3.81 19.26 -14.56
CA LYS A 62 3.64 20.67 -14.16
C LYS A 62 4.94 21.29 -13.66
N HIS A 63 5.80 20.52 -13.01
CA HIS A 63 7.07 20.99 -12.42
C HIS A 63 8.23 20.06 -12.81
N PRO A 64 8.65 20.05 -14.09
CA PRO A 64 9.67 19.12 -14.57
C PRO A 64 11.04 19.32 -13.91
N GLN A 65 11.43 20.56 -13.63
CA GLN A 65 12.71 20.88 -12.97
C GLN A 65 12.75 20.31 -11.54
N ALA A 66 11.69 20.51 -10.76
CA ALA A 66 11.58 19.94 -9.41
C ALA A 66 11.59 18.42 -9.43
N PHE A 67 10.99 17.79 -10.45
CA PHE A 67 10.98 16.35 -10.59
C PHE A 67 12.36 15.77 -10.95
N VAL A 68 13.12 16.45 -11.80
CA VAL A 68 14.52 16.06 -12.10
C VAL A 68 15.40 16.22 -10.85
N GLN A 69 15.25 17.34 -10.14
CA GLN A 69 15.98 17.59 -8.89
C GLN A 69 15.68 16.52 -7.85
N LYS A 70 14.40 16.17 -7.66
CA LYS A 70 13.98 15.08 -6.77
C LYS A 70 14.62 13.75 -7.13
N LYS A 71 14.75 13.41 -8.42
CA LYS A 71 15.42 12.17 -8.85
C LYS A 71 16.91 12.15 -8.55
N ILE A 72 17.56 13.31 -8.55
CA ILE A 72 18.97 13.43 -8.15
C ILE A 72 19.08 13.25 -6.64
N GLU A 73 18.22 13.93 -5.89
CA GLU A 73 18.17 13.83 -4.43
C GLU A 73 17.80 12.43 -3.92
N GLU A 74 16.97 11.68 -4.64
CA GLU A 74 16.64 10.28 -4.32
C GLU A 74 17.84 9.33 -4.50
N LYS A 75 18.81 9.70 -5.34
CA LYS A 75 20.02 8.92 -5.60
C LYS A 75 21.20 9.31 -4.72
N ASP A 76 21.10 10.41 -3.99
CA ASP A 76 22.11 10.82 -3.02
C ASP A 76 22.12 9.84 -1.84
N GLU A 77 23.30 9.27 -1.55
CA GLU A 77 23.51 8.30 -0.48
C GLU A 77 23.06 8.83 0.89
N ARG A 78 23.30 10.12 1.16
CA ARG A 78 22.90 10.74 2.43
C ARG A 78 21.39 10.79 2.57
N ASN A 79 20.70 11.19 1.51
CA ASN A 79 19.24 11.24 1.53
C ASN A 79 18.64 9.85 1.64
N ARG A 80 19.20 8.86 0.94
CA ARG A 80 18.77 7.46 1.06
C ARG A 80 18.90 6.97 2.49
N MET A 81 20.01 7.25 3.16
CA MET A 81 20.23 6.88 4.56
C MET A 81 19.19 7.54 5.50
N ILE A 82 18.88 8.82 5.30
CA ILE A 82 17.85 9.53 6.06
C ILE A 82 16.48 8.86 5.83
N TRP A 83 16.11 8.61 4.58
CA TRP A 83 14.84 7.97 4.24
C TRP A 83 14.71 6.58 4.80
N ASP A 84 15.75 5.76 4.71
CA ASP A 84 15.76 4.40 5.25
C ASP A 84 15.59 4.42 6.78
N LYS A 85 16.28 5.33 7.48
CA LYS A 85 16.13 5.50 8.93
C LYS A 85 14.74 6.00 9.31
N THR A 86 14.19 6.97 8.58
CA THR A 86 12.85 7.52 8.81
C THR A 86 11.77 6.46 8.57
N ARG A 87 11.86 5.72 7.47
CA ARG A 87 10.93 4.62 7.16
C ARG A 87 11.00 3.51 8.20
N ALA A 88 12.21 3.13 8.61
CA ALA A 88 12.39 2.13 9.67
C ALA A 88 11.72 2.58 10.98
N LYS A 89 11.99 3.81 11.44
CA LYS A 89 11.37 4.34 12.67
C LYS A 89 9.84 4.44 12.55
N ALA A 90 9.33 4.93 11.42
CA ALA A 90 7.90 5.00 11.19
C ALA A 90 7.25 3.60 11.23
N ASN A 91 7.86 2.61 10.58
CA ASN A 91 7.38 1.23 10.61
C ASN A 91 7.42 0.64 12.04
N THR A 92 8.49 0.89 12.80
CA THR A 92 8.58 0.46 14.20
C THR A 92 7.43 1.01 15.02
N ILE A 93 7.11 2.30 14.92
CA ILE A 93 5.99 2.91 15.67
C ILE A 93 4.65 2.31 15.23
N ILE A 94 4.42 2.21 13.91
CA ILE A 94 3.17 1.68 13.37
C ILE A 94 2.96 0.22 13.83
N MET A 95 3.98 -0.63 13.69
CA MET A 95 3.85 -2.06 13.90
C MET A 95 3.93 -2.45 15.38
N MET A 96 4.66 -1.71 16.22
CA MET A 96 4.78 -2.02 17.66
C MET A 96 3.75 -1.32 18.53
N ALA A 97 3.23 -0.15 18.12
CA ALA A 97 2.25 0.61 18.92
C ALA A 97 0.88 0.65 18.24
N VAL A 98 0.80 1.20 17.02
CA VAL A 98 -0.50 1.48 16.39
C VAL A 98 -1.25 0.20 16.06
N MET A 99 -0.60 -0.77 15.42
CA MET A 99 -1.23 -2.03 15.00
C MET A 99 -1.74 -2.85 16.19
N PRO A 100 -0.97 -3.11 17.27
CA PRO A 100 -1.49 -3.82 18.44
C PRO A 100 -2.64 -3.10 19.14
N ILE A 101 -2.55 -1.77 19.30
CA ILE A 101 -3.63 -0.97 19.89
C ILE A 101 -4.90 -1.09 19.04
N LEU A 102 -4.77 -0.98 17.72
CA LEU A 102 -5.90 -1.12 16.82
C LEU A 102 -6.49 -2.53 16.93
N THR A 103 -5.66 -3.59 16.93
CA THR A 103 -6.14 -4.96 17.12
C THR A 103 -6.91 -5.12 18.42
N LEU A 104 -6.43 -4.54 19.53
CA LEU A 104 -7.15 -4.54 20.81
C LEU A 104 -8.49 -3.81 20.72
N VAL A 105 -8.56 -2.66 20.04
CA VAL A 105 -9.82 -1.95 19.81
C VAL A 105 -10.80 -2.84 19.03
N PHE A 106 -10.35 -3.55 18.00
CA PHE A 106 -11.18 -4.49 17.23
C PHE A 106 -11.69 -5.65 18.10
N VAL A 107 -10.87 -6.16 19.03
CA VAL A 107 -11.32 -7.14 20.02
C VAL A 107 -12.38 -6.56 20.96
N LEU A 108 -12.21 -5.32 21.41
CA LEU A 108 -13.13 -4.66 22.35
C LEU A 108 -14.51 -4.35 21.74
N ILE A 109 -14.58 -4.12 20.43
CA ILE A 109 -15.85 -3.92 19.71
C ILE A 109 -16.49 -5.23 19.23
N ASP A 110 -15.98 -6.38 19.70
CA ASP A 110 -16.45 -7.72 19.34
C ASP A 110 -16.43 -7.96 17.81
N ALA A 111 -15.35 -7.53 17.15
CA ALA A 111 -15.18 -7.76 15.72
C ALA A 111 -15.04 -9.26 15.40
N GLU A 112 -15.45 -9.64 14.19
CA GLU A 112 -15.42 -11.04 13.74
C GLU A 112 -14.00 -11.63 13.81
N LEU A 113 -13.89 -12.89 14.26
CA LEU A 113 -12.60 -13.55 14.54
C LEU A 113 -11.61 -13.50 13.37
N TYR A 114 -12.09 -13.64 12.13
CA TYR A 114 -11.21 -13.61 10.96
C TYR A 114 -10.56 -12.22 10.74
N VAL A 115 -11.22 -11.13 11.18
CA VAL A 115 -10.65 -9.77 11.13
C VAL A 115 -9.49 -9.66 12.12
N ILE A 116 -9.70 -10.14 13.35
CA ILE A 116 -8.66 -10.16 14.39
C ILE A 116 -7.47 -11.02 13.94
N LEU A 117 -7.73 -12.22 13.40
CA LEU A 117 -6.69 -13.09 12.86
C LEU A 117 -5.93 -12.46 11.69
N ALA A 118 -6.60 -11.73 10.80
CA ALA A 118 -5.95 -11.02 9.72
C ALA A 118 -5.00 -9.92 10.25
N MET A 119 -5.42 -9.15 11.26
CA MET A 119 -4.58 -8.13 11.88
C MET A 119 -3.35 -8.72 12.58
N VAL A 120 -3.54 -9.78 13.37
CA VAL A 120 -2.43 -10.52 14.00
C VAL A 120 -1.50 -11.10 12.94
N GLY A 121 -2.06 -11.66 11.87
CA GLY A 121 -1.32 -12.17 10.72
C GLY A 121 -0.41 -11.11 10.08
N LEU A 122 -0.90 -9.87 9.90
CA LEU A 122 -0.08 -8.77 9.38
C LEU A 122 1.10 -8.41 10.31
N ILE A 123 0.87 -8.41 11.62
CA ILE A 123 1.93 -8.16 12.62
C ILE A 123 3.01 -9.26 12.53
N LEU A 124 2.59 -10.53 12.49
CA LEU A 124 3.49 -11.68 12.39
C LEU A 124 4.25 -11.71 11.06
N LEU A 125 3.58 -11.38 9.94
CA LEU A 125 4.20 -11.28 8.64
C LEU A 125 5.29 -10.20 8.64
N ASN A 126 5.01 -9.01 9.18
CA ASN A 126 6.00 -7.96 9.31
C ASN A 126 7.18 -8.39 10.21
N ALA A 127 6.92 -9.08 11.31
CA ALA A 127 7.97 -9.63 12.17
C ALA A 127 8.84 -10.67 11.45
N GLY A 128 8.23 -11.57 10.69
CA GLY A 128 8.94 -12.55 9.87
C GLY A 128 9.81 -11.91 8.80
N LEU A 129 9.28 -10.91 8.09
CA LEU A 129 10.05 -10.13 7.11
C LEU A 129 11.22 -9.39 7.78
N TYR A 130 10.99 -8.78 8.94
CA TYR A 130 12.04 -8.10 9.69
C TYR A 130 13.18 -9.06 10.06
N ILE A 131 12.87 -10.23 10.61
CA ILE A 131 13.87 -11.26 10.95
C ILE A 131 14.59 -11.74 9.68
N GLY A 132 13.85 -12.05 8.63
CA GLY A 132 14.41 -12.55 7.36
C GLY A 132 15.37 -11.56 6.71
N TYR A 133 14.97 -10.29 6.59
CA TYR A 133 15.84 -9.24 6.06
C TYR A 133 17.00 -8.93 7.00
N SER A 134 16.79 -8.88 8.31
CA SER A 134 17.87 -8.67 9.28
C SER A 134 18.95 -9.75 9.14
N ASN A 135 18.56 -11.02 9.04
CA ASN A 135 19.51 -12.11 8.84
C ASN A 135 20.22 -12.00 7.48
N TYR A 136 19.48 -11.71 6.41
CA TYR A 136 20.05 -11.55 5.07
C TYR A 136 21.10 -10.43 4.99
N TYR A 137 20.81 -9.27 5.59
CA TYR A 137 21.73 -8.13 5.57
C TYR A 137 22.90 -8.32 6.54
N ASN A 138 22.69 -8.92 7.71
CA ASN A 138 23.76 -9.22 8.67
C ASN A 138 24.78 -10.25 8.15
N ASN A 139 24.39 -11.11 7.20
CA ASN A 139 25.31 -12.08 6.58
C ASN A 139 26.00 -11.55 5.31
N ARG A 140 25.63 -10.36 4.82
CA ARG A 140 26.16 -9.78 3.56
C ARG A 140 26.91 -8.46 3.73
N LEU A 141 26.66 -7.75 4.83
CA LEU A 141 27.37 -6.53 5.25
C LEU A 141 28.34 -6.89 6.37
#